data_AF-A0A917KEC6-F1
#
_entry.id   AF-A0A917KEC6-F1
#
_cell.length_a   1.000
_cell.length_b   1.000
_cell.length_c   1.000
_cell.angle_alpha   90.00
_cell.angle_beta   90.00
_cell.angle_gamma   90.00
#
_symmetry.space_group_name_H-M   'P 1'
#
loop_
_entity.id
_entity.type
_entity.pdbx_description
1 polymer ?
#
loop_
_entity_poly.entity_id
_entity_poly.type
_entity_poly.pdbx_seq_one_letter_code
_entity_poly.pdbx_strand_id
1 'polypeptide(L)'
;MGALFSGDLEGGHFCTASVVRSGGRDLILTAAHCLGGDGDTDVVFAPGYRDGRAPYGLWRVSKTFVPGAWSDRSDEDSDFAFAVVASKGGRDLEDAVGANVFATGRATGGSDVVVTGYPNVQEAPLTCTNRPTAQSRTQQRIECPDFTDGTSGSPWVDREGEVVGVLGGFEQGGATDDVSYSAVLGSAAASLYREATGSADSSGSP
;
A
#
# COMPACT_ATOMS: atom_id res chain seq x y z
N MET A 1 -4.08 8.13 -1.05
CA MET A 1 -3.68 6.95 -1.86
C MET A 1 -3.45 7.35 -3.31
N GLY A 2 -2.83 6.47 -4.10
CA GLY A 2 -2.45 6.70 -5.49
C GLY A 2 -1.99 5.41 -6.16
N ALA A 3 -1.64 5.51 -7.44
CA ALA A 3 -1.14 4.39 -8.23
C ALA A 3 0.40 4.32 -8.21
N LEU A 4 0.94 3.11 -8.34
CA LEU A 4 2.35 2.82 -8.55
C LEU A 4 2.59 2.54 -10.04
N PHE A 5 3.63 3.15 -10.58
CA PHE A 5 4.03 3.07 -11.98
C PHE A 5 5.49 2.62 -12.10
N SER A 6 5.80 2.00 -13.24
CA SER A 6 7.17 1.69 -13.65
C SER A 6 7.75 2.88 -14.41
N GLY A 7 8.71 3.58 -13.80
CA GLY A 7 9.41 4.73 -14.34
C GLY A 7 8.59 6.01 -14.33
N ASP A 8 7.55 6.07 -15.16
CA ASP A 8 6.68 7.23 -15.31
C ASP A 8 5.26 6.84 -15.72
N LEU A 9 4.44 7.82 -16.12
CA LEU A 9 3.05 7.58 -16.52
C LEU A 9 2.92 6.76 -17.80
N GLU A 10 3.94 6.71 -18.67
CA GLU A 10 3.94 5.92 -19.91
C GLU A 10 4.19 4.43 -19.64
N GLY A 11 4.85 4.10 -18.51
CA GLY A 11 5.11 2.72 -18.10
C GLY A 11 3.86 1.96 -17.63
N GLY A 12 2.73 2.64 -17.46
CA GLY A 12 1.48 2.08 -16.94
C GLY A 12 1.52 1.84 -15.42
N HIS A 13 0.37 1.97 -14.77
CA HIS A 13 0.27 1.60 -13.35
C HIS A 13 0.04 0.10 -13.19
N PHE A 14 0.69 -0.46 -12.18
CA PHE A 14 0.67 -1.90 -11.93
C PHE A 14 0.20 -2.27 -10.51
N CYS A 15 0.18 -1.29 -9.60
CA CYS A 15 -0.28 -1.46 -8.22
C CYS A 15 -0.86 -0.16 -7.66
N THR A 16 -1.41 -0.25 -6.46
CA THR A 16 -1.88 0.84 -5.63
C THR A 16 -0.98 1.01 -4.40
N ALA A 17 -0.91 2.23 -3.87
CA ALA A 17 -0.30 2.50 -2.57
C ALA A 17 -1.05 3.60 -1.80
N SER A 18 -0.85 3.62 -0.49
CA SER A 18 -1.41 4.63 0.41
C SER A 18 -0.31 5.34 1.21
N VAL A 19 -0.55 6.58 1.62
CA VAL A 19 0.39 7.34 2.45
C VAL A 19 0.06 7.07 3.90
N VAL A 20 1.03 6.61 4.67
CA VAL A 20 0.89 6.32 6.09
C VAL A 20 1.82 7.22 6.88
N ARG A 21 1.36 7.68 8.04
CA ARG A 21 2.10 8.65 8.86
C ARG A 21 3.48 8.11 9.24
N SER A 22 4.53 8.90 9.14
CA SER A 22 5.89 8.52 9.54
C SER A 22 6.65 9.70 10.14
N GLY A 23 7.77 9.42 10.81
CA GLY A 23 8.68 10.47 11.29
C GLY A 23 9.32 11.25 10.15
N GLY A 24 9.66 10.56 9.05
CA GLY A 24 10.23 11.13 7.82
C GLY A 24 9.23 11.78 6.87
N ARG A 25 7.92 11.55 7.09
CA ARG A 25 6.83 12.20 6.35
C ARG A 25 6.78 11.86 4.86
N ASP A 26 7.26 10.67 4.54
CA ASP A 26 7.61 10.21 3.21
C ASP A 26 7.25 8.73 2.97
N LEU A 27 6.41 8.14 3.84
CA LEU A 27 6.16 6.71 3.86
C LEU A 27 4.87 6.31 3.14
N ILE A 28 4.98 5.32 2.26
CA ILE A 28 3.85 4.66 1.63
C ILE A 28 3.73 3.19 2.07
N LEU A 29 2.51 2.68 2.07
CA LEU A 29 2.14 1.29 2.30
C LEU A 29 1.53 0.70 1.03
N THR A 30 1.97 -0.51 0.68
CA THR A 30 1.49 -1.30 -0.47
C THR A 30 1.62 -2.81 -0.18
N ALA A 31 1.26 -3.68 -1.12
CA ALA A 31 1.51 -5.12 -1.03
C ALA A 31 3.01 -5.40 -1.27
N ALA A 32 3.55 -6.44 -0.66
CA ALA A 32 4.96 -6.76 -0.83
C ALA A 32 5.28 -7.21 -2.26
N HIS A 33 4.37 -7.92 -2.92
CA HIS A 33 4.54 -8.31 -4.32
C HIS A 33 4.59 -7.12 -5.30
N CYS A 34 4.11 -5.94 -4.90
CA CYS A 34 4.20 -4.72 -5.72
C CYS A 34 5.61 -4.11 -5.73
N LEU A 35 6.43 -4.41 -4.72
CA LEU A 35 7.78 -3.90 -4.63
C LEU A 35 8.70 -5.07 -4.98
N GLY A 36 9.14 -5.13 -6.25
CA GLY A 36 10.02 -6.18 -6.73
C GLY A 36 11.23 -6.37 -5.80
N GLY A 37 11.65 -7.63 -5.60
CA GLY A 37 12.80 -7.95 -4.75
C GLY A 37 14.05 -7.22 -5.25
N ASP A 38 14.68 -6.45 -4.35
CA ASP A 38 15.97 -5.76 -4.48
C ASP A 38 16.47 -5.55 -5.93
N GLY A 39 15.87 -4.63 -6.68
CA GLY A 39 16.36 -4.33 -8.03
C GLY A 39 15.51 -3.44 -8.91
N ASP A 40 14.21 -3.28 -8.63
CA ASP A 40 13.35 -2.41 -9.46
C ASP A 40 13.52 -0.95 -9.05
N THR A 41 14.55 -0.32 -9.62
CA THR A 41 15.01 1.02 -9.22
C THR A 41 14.11 2.16 -9.72
N ASP A 42 13.06 1.87 -10.49
CA ASP A 42 12.27 2.90 -11.18
C ASP A 42 10.79 2.97 -10.75
N VAL A 43 10.41 2.38 -9.62
CA VAL A 43 9.03 2.53 -9.12
C VAL A 43 8.76 3.98 -8.72
N VAL A 44 7.65 4.55 -9.22
CA VAL A 44 7.17 5.88 -8.84
C VAL A 44 5.73 5.81 -8.34
N PHE A 45 5.43 6.62 -7.31
CA PHE A 45 4.11 6.79 -6.74
C PHE A 45 3.44 8.06 -7.26
N ALA A 46 2.21 7.93 -7.74
CA ALA A 46 1.37 9.02 -8.23
C ALA A 46 0.16 9.21 -7.29
N PRO A 47 0.31 9.98 -6.19
CA PRO A 47 -0.80 10.25 -5.29
C PRO A 47 -1.92 11.00 -6.03
N GLY A 48 -3.17 10.59 -5.78
CA GLY A 48 -4.35 11.20 -6.39
C GLY A 48 -4.42 11.05 -7.91
N TYR A 49 -3.75 10.04 -8.48
CA TYR A 49 -3.85 9.72 -9.91
C TYR A 49 -5.32 9.67 -10.37
N ARG A 50 -5.63 10.22 -11.53
CA ARG A 50 -6.96 10.09 -12.16
C ARG A 50 -6.91 10.61 -13.59
N ASP A 51 -7.59 9.92 -14.50
CA ASP A 51 -7.82 10.32 -15.89
C ASP A 51 -6.52 10.69 -16.63
N GLY A 52 -5.47 9.86 -16.48
CA GLY A 52 -4.16 10.08 -17.10
C GLY A 52 -3.31 11.16 -16.42
N ARG A 53 -3.68 11.65 -15.23
CA ARG A 53 -3.03 12.79 -14.58
C ARG A 53 -2.54 12.44 -13.18
N ALA A 54 -1.34 12.91 -12.85
CA ALA A 54 -0.78 12.90 -11.50
C ALA A 54 -0.80 14.33 -10.91
N PRO A 55 -1.91 14.77 -10.26
CA PRO A 55 -2.06 16.16 -9.81
C PRO A 55 -1.04 16.59 -8.75
N TYR A 56 -0.50 15.63 -7.99
CA TYR A 56 0.56 15.84 -7.02
C TYR A 56 1.95 15.41 -7.55
N GLY A 57 2.01 15.11 -8.85
CA GLY A 57 3.17 14.62 -9.57
C GLY A 57 3.65 13.23 -9.13
N LEU A 58 4.76 12.79 -9.73
CA LEU A 58 5.40 11.51 -9.44
C LEU A 58 6.43 11.64 -8.33
N TRP A 59 6.48 10.64 -7.44
CA TRP A 59 7.36 10.52 -6.29
C TRP A 59 8.15 9.22 -6.37
N ARG A 60 9.47 9.30 -6.55
CA ARG A 60 10.32 8.10 -6.75
C ARG A 60 10.47 7.34 -5.44
N VAL A 61 10.26 6.02 -5.48
CA VAL A 61 10.61 5.14 -4.36
C VAL A 61 12.14 5.13 -4.19
N SER A 62 12.63 5.40 -2.98
CA SER A 62 14.06 5.47 -2.66
C SER A 62 14.54 4.36 -1.76
N LYS A 63 13.65 3.76 -0.95
CA LYS A 63 13.95 2.64 -0.07
C LYS A 63 12.69 1.81 0.17
N THR A 64 12.83 0.49 0.20
CA THR A 64 11.74 -0.45 0.49
C THR A 64 12.00 -1.19 1.80
N PHE A 65 10.91 -1.62 2.44
CA PHE A 65 10.90 -2.41 3.66
C PHE A 65 9.91 -3.54 3.45
N VAL A 66 10.43 -4.76 3.38
CA VAL A 66 9.68 -5.97 3.04
C VAL A 66 9.88 -7.00 4.15
N PRO A 67 8.85 -7.71 4.63
CA PRO A 67 9.02 -8.75 5.63
C PRO A 67 10.00 -9.83 5.15
N GLY A 68 10.91 -10.29 6.02
CA GLY A 68 11.81 -11.40 5.67
C GLY A 68 11.06 -12.67 5.25
N ALA A 69 9.90 -12.94 5.84
CA ALA A 69 9.03 -14.04 5.43
C ALA A 69 8.55 -13.92 3.97
N TRP A 70 8.30 -12.71 3.49
CA TRP A 70 8.00 -12.47 2.08
C TRP A 70 9.24 -12.66 1.21
N SER A 71 10.37 -12.06 1.59
CA SER A 71 11.62 -12.17 0.81
C SER A 71 12.14 -13.60 0.69
N ASP A 72 11.97 -14.42 1.74
CA ASP A 72 12.53 -15.78 1.79
C ASP A 72 11.68 -16.81 1.01
N ARG A 73 10.36 -16.64 1.01
CA ARG A 73 9.42 -17.69 0.55
C ARG A 73 8.10 -17.18 -0.01
N SER A 74 7.96 -15.88 -0.23
CA SER A 74 6.72 -15.23 -0.68
C SER A 74 5.52 -15.61 0.18
N ASP A 75 5.70 -15.57 1.51
CA ASP A 75 4.68 -15.91 2.49
C ASP A 75 3.49 -14.94 2.40
N GLU A 76 2.32 -15.44 2.01
CA GLU A 76 1.09 -14.65 1.85
C GLU A 76 0.63 -13.95 3.15
N ASP A 77 0.99 -14.48 4.32
CA ASP A 77 0.71 -13.83 5.61
C ASP A 77 1.58 -12.58 5.84
N SER A 78 2.53 -12.35 4.93
CA SER A 78 3.48 -11.25 4.95
C SER A 78 3.47 -10.42 3.65
N ASP A 79 2.39 -10.48 2.88
CA ASP A 79 2.24 -9.68 1.66
C ASP A 79 1.83 -8.22 1.94
N PHE A 80 2.71 -7.52 2.63
CA PHE A 80 2.60 -6.08 2.89
C PHE A 80 4.00 -5.50 2.95
N ALA A 81 4.18 -4.27 2.48
CA ALA A 81 5.47 -3.61 2.50
C ALA A 81 5.32 -2.10 2.65
N PHE A 82 6.39 -1.47 3.14
CA PHE A 82 6.50 -0.03 3.18
C PHE A 82 7.58 0.44 2.22
N ALA A 83 7.44 1.66 1.73
CA ALA A 83 8.49 2.31 0.96
C ALA A 83 8.60 3.78 1.34
N VAL A 84 9.83 4.28 1.39
CA VAL A 84 10.12 5.70 1.48
C VAL A 84 10.18 6.24 0.06
N VAL A 85 9.56 7.41 -0.16
CA VAL A 85 9.69 8.15 -1.42
C VAL A 85 10.64 9.34 -1.26
N ALA A 86 11.36 9.68 -2.32
CA ALA A 86 12.22 10.85 -2.33
C ALA A 86 11.40 12.14 -2.21
N SER A 87 11.90 13.11 -1.42
CA SER A 87 11.30 14.43 -1.34
C SER A 87 11.34 15.14 -2.68
N LYS A 88 10.35 16.00 -2.92
CA LYS A 88 10.17 16.66 -4.22
C LYS A 88 10.16 18.16 -4.03
N GLY A 89 11.18 18.83 -4.56
CA GLY A 89 11.32 20.29 -4.45
C GLY A 89 11.37 20.78 -3.00
N GLY A 90 11.96 19.99 -2.08
CA GLY A 90 12.03 20.30 -0.66
C GLY A 90 10.73 20.11 0.12
N ARG A 91 9.71 19.48 -0.49
CA ARG A 91 8.46 19.10 0.16
C ARG A 91 8.39 17.59 0.34
N ASP A 92 8.01 17.17 1.54
CA ASP A 92 7.78 15.74 1.84
C ASP A 92 6.39 15.32 1.37
N LEU A 93 6.19 14.01 1.23
CA LEU A 93 4.94 13.47 0.68
C LEU A 93 3.72 13.83 1.55
N GLU A 94 3.83 13.68 2.87
CA GLU A 94 2.71 13.96 3.78
C GLU A 94 2.32 15.44 3.80
N ASP A 95 3.26 16.36 3.54
CA ASP A 95 2.92 17.78 3.37
C ASP A 95 2.03 17.98 2.15
N ALA A 96 2.26 17.23 1.08
CA ALA A 96 1.57 17.40 -0.18
C ALA A 96 0.13 16.87 -0.11
N VAL A 97 -0.07 15.71 0.53
CA VAL A 97 -1.32 14.95 0.40
C VAL A 97 -1.91 14.43 1.72
N GLY A 98 -1.26 14.69 2.85
CA GLY A 98 -1.63 14.12 4.14
C GLY A 98 -1.31 12.61 4.24
N ALA A 99 -1.67 12.02 5.37
CA ALA A 99 -1.44 10.60 5.63
C ALA A 99 -2.48 10.00 6.57
N ASN A 100 -2.79 8.73 6.34
CA ASN A 100 -3.57 7.92 7.26
C ASN A 100 -2.70 7.42 8.42
N VAL A 101 -3.33 7.11 9.56
CA VAL A 101 -2.66 6.37 10.63
C VAL A 101 -2.62 4.90 10.23
N PHE A 102 -1.47 4.26 10.34
CA PHE A 102 -1.36 2.81 10.20
C PHE A 102 -1.66 2.13 11.53
N ALA A 103 -2.56 1.14 11.53
CA ALA A 103 -2.99 0.46 12.74
C ALA A 103 -2.90 -1.07 12.61
N THR A 104 -2.34 -1.70 13.64
CA THR A 104 -2.16 -3.15 13.74
C THR A 104 -2.94 -3.72 14.91
N GLY A 105 -3.23 -5.03 14.88
CA GLY A 105 -3.92 -5.72 15.97
C GLY A 105 -5.42 -5.40 16.05
N ARG A 106 -5.99 -4.87 14.97
CA ARG A 106 -7.44 -4.68 14.84
C ARG A 106 -8.11 -6.03 14.58
N ALA A 107 -9.27 -6.25 15.21
CA ALA A 107 -10.05 -7.46 14.97
C ALA A 107 -10.72 -7.39 13.59
N THR A 108 -10.64 -8.49 12.83
CA THR A 108 -11.36 -8.63 11.56
C THR A 108 -12.86 -8.42 11.76
N GLY A 109 -13.46 -7.57 10.92
CA GLY A 109 -14.89 -7.28 10.96
C GLY A 109 -15.35 -6.40 12.13
N GLY A 110 -14.43 -5.77 12.86
CA GLY A 110 -14.76 -4.81 13.94
C GLY A 110 -15.42 -3.52 13.43
N SER A 111 -15.22 -3.17 12.17
CA SER A 111 -15.80 -2.03 11.46
C SER A 111 -15.87 -2.34 9.95
N ASP A 112 -16.66 -1.55 9.23
CA ASP A 112 -16.60 -1.54 7.77
C ASP A 112 -15.31 -0.84 7.34
N VAL A 113 -14.78 -1.26 6.19
CA VAL A 113 -13.61 -0.63 5.57
C VAL A 113 -13.99 -0.03 4.22
N VAL A 114 -13.41 1.14 3.92
CA VAL A 114 -13.41 1.72 2.59
C VAL A 114 -12.11 1.32 1.91
N VAL A 115 -12.22 0.69 0.75
CA VAL A 115 -11.08 0.27 -0.07
C VAL A 115 -11.11 1.07 -1.35
N THR A 116 -9.98 1.69 -1.70
CA THR A 116 -9.83 2.38 -2.98
C THR A 116 -8.57 1.92 -3.69
N GLY A 117 -8.76 1.43 -4.91
CA GLY A 117 -7.71 0.85 -5.75
C GLY A 117 -7.68 1.41 -7.16
N TYR A 118 -6.57 1.17 -7.86
CA TYR A 118 -6.31 1.62 -9.22
C TYR A 118 -6.12 0.41 -10.15
N PRO A 119 -7.20 -0.12 -10.76
CA PRO A 119 -7.06 -1.23 -11.69
C PRO A 119 -6.28 -0.77 -12.94
N ASN A 120 -5.35 -1.60 -13.43
CA ASN A 120 -4.41 -1.26 -14.51
C ASN A 120 -5.06 -1.06 -15.89
N VAL A 121 -6.31 -1.51 -16.05
CA VAL A 121 -7.09 -1.38 -17.29
C VAL A 121 -7.90 -0.09 -17.38
N GLN A 122 -7.88 0.75 -16.34
CA GLN A 122 -8.65 1.99 -16.30
C GLN A 122 -7.88 3.13 -15.61
N GLU A 123 -8.24 4.35 -15.99
CA GLU A 123 -7.54 5.57 -15.56
C GLU A 123 -8.14 6.21 -14.29
N ALA A 124 -9.23 5.64 -13.77
CA ALA A 124 -9.92 6.14 -12.58
C ALA A 124 -9.90 5.10 -11.46
N PRO A 125 -9.78 5.52 -10.19
CA PRO A 125 -9.84 4.59 -9.07
C PRO A 125 -11.25 4.03 -8.88
N LEU A 126 -11.32 2.82 -8.36
CA LEU A 126 -12.54 2.19 -7.84
C LEU A 126 -12.57 2.30 -6.32
N THR A 127 -13.76 2.52 -5.77
CA THR A 127 -13.97 2.53 -4.32
C THR A 127 -15.10 1.59 -3.95
N CYS A 128 -14.84 0.73 -2.95
CA CYS A 128 -15.82 -0.18 -2.36
C CYS A 128 -15.88 0.03 -0.85
N THR A 129 -17.03 -0.28 -0.25
CA THR A 129 -17.18 -0.38 1.21
C THR A 129 -17.74 -1.74 1.55
N ASN A 130 -17.05 -2.48 2.41
CA ASN A 130 -17.46 -3.82 2.82
C ASN A 130 -17.02 -4.08 4.27
N ARG A 131 -17.63 -5.06 4.93
CA ARG A 131 -17.20 -5.50 6.26
C ARG A 131 -16.28 -6.71 6.12
N PRO A 132 -15.02 -6.63 6.55
CA PRO A 132 -14.10 -7.75 6.48
C PRO A 132 -14.64 -8.98 7.23
N THR A 133 -14.46 -10.15 6.63
CA THR A 133 -14.70 -11.45 7.27
C THR A 133 -13.41 -12.25 7.34
N ALA A 134 -13.30 -13.14 8.33
CA ALA A 134 -12.12 -13.99 8.44
C ALA A 134 -12.10 -15.03 7.31
N GLN A 135 -10.98 -15.14 6.60
CA GLN A 135 -10.70 -16.29 5.73
C GLN A 135 -9.93 -17.37 6.52
N SER A 136 -8.99 -16.93 7.35
CA SER A 136 -8.24 -17.77 8.29
C SER A 136 -7.89 -16.97 9.56
N ARG A 137 -6.94 -17.46 10.36
CA ARG A 137 -6.41 -16.68 11.51
C ARG A 137 -5.51 -15.53 11.09
N THR A 138 -4.92 -15.62 9.91
CA THR A 138 -3.90 -14.68 9.41
C THR A 138 -4.37 -13.94 8.15
N GLN A 139 -5.53 -14.30 7.60
CA GLN A 139 -6.09 -13.70 6.40
C GLN A 139 -7.53 -13.27 6.63
N GLN A 140 -7.88 -12.12 6.07
CA GLN A 140 -9.22 -11.56 6.04
C GLN A 140 -9.61 -11.27 4.59
N ARG A 141 -10.92 -11.18 4.34
CA ARG A 141 -11.47 -10.96 3.00
C ARG A 141 -12.62 -9.97 2.99
N ILE A 142 -12.83 -9.37 1.83
CA ILE A 142 -13.98 -8.54 1.49
C ILE A 142 -14.55 -8.99 0.15
N GLU A 143 -15.84 -8.71 -0.04
CA GLU A 143 -16.52 -8.90 -1.32
C GLU A 143 -16.71 -7.53 -1.96
N CYS A 144 -15.86 -7.22 -2.94
CA CYS A 144 -15.80 -5.95 -3.65
C CYS A 144 -15.54 -6.24 -5.14
N PRO A 145 -16.55 -6.13 -6.00
CA PRO A 145 -16.42 -6.41 -7.43
C PRO A 145 -15.50 -5.43 -8.14
N ASP A 146 -14.96 -5.89 -9.27
CA ASP A 146 -14.14 -5.14 -10.21
C ASP A 146 -12.74 -4.73 -9.70
N PHE A 147 -12.27 -5.31 -8.58
CA PHE A 147 -10.91 -5.10 -8.08
C PHE A 147 -9.90 -5.98 -8.83
N THR A 148 -9.68 -5.66 -10.11
CA THR A 148 -8.77 -6.40 -11.00
C THR A 148 -7.28 -6.11 -10.69
N ASP A 149 -6.38 -6.69 -11.49
CA ASP A 149 -4.95 -6.35 -11.51
C ASP A 149 -4.71 -4.84 -11.44
N GLY A 150 -3.69 -4.40 -10.68
CA GLY A 150 -3.45 -2.99 -10.36
C GLY A 150 -3.99 -2.54 -9.01
N THR A 151 -5.02 -3.22 -8.49
CA THR A 151 -5.60 -2.86 -7.19
C THR A 151 -4.81 -3.40 -5.98
N SER A 152 -3.84 -4.28 -6.20
CA SER A 152 -2.89 -4.72 -5.17
C SER A 152 -2.25 -3.55 -4.43
N GLY A 153 -2.17 -3.65 -3.10
CA GLY A 153 -1.68 -2.57 -2.24
C GLY A 153 -2.75 -1.53 -1.85
N SER A 154 -4.00 -1.70 -2.27
CA SER A 154 -5.10 -0.82 -1.84
C SER A 154 -5.28 -0.83 -0.32
N PRO A 155 -5.33 0.34 0.35
CA PRO A 155 -5.55 0.39 1.79
C PRO A 155 -6.98 0.01 2.15
N TRP A 156 -7.14 -0.71 3.25
CA TRP A 156 -8.44 -0.90 3.89
C TRP A 156 -8.54 0.11 5.01
N VAL A 157 -9.32 1.16 4.78
CA VAL A 157 -9.44 2.30 5.72
C VAL A 157 -10.70 2.14 6.55
N ASP A 158 -10.58 2.09 7.87
CA ASP A 158 -11.73 2.00 8.76
C ASP A 158 -12.45 3.35 8.94
N ARG A 159 -13.53 3.35 9.74
CA ARG A 159 -14.32 4.56 10.05
C ARG A 159 -13.55 5.63 10.83
N GLU A 160 -12.45 5.28 11.49
CA GLU A 160 -11.53 6.21 12.16
C GLU A 160 -10.55 6.86 11.17
N GLY A 161 -10.49 6.39 9.92
CA GLY A 161 -9.52 6.83 8.95
C GLY A 161 -8.16 6.14 9.11
N GLU A 162 -8.09 5.03 9.85
CA GLU A 162 -6.89 4.23 10.01
C GLU A 162 -6.79 3.17 8.91
N VAL A 163 -5.58 2.91 8.43
CA VAL A 163 -5.33 1.76 7.54
C VAL A 163 -5.15 0.52 8.41
N VAL A 164 -6.09 -0.42 8.25
CA VAL A 164 -6.20 -1.66 9.05
C VAL A 164 -6.03 -2.94 8.24
N GLY A 165 -5.77 -2.78 6.94
CA GLY A 165 -5.50 -3.84 6.00
C GLY A 165 -4.92 -3.27 4.71
N VAL A 166 -4.37 -4.16 3.88
CA VAL A 166 -3.82 -3.88 2.56
C VAL A 166 -4.21 -5.00 1.61
N LEU A 167 -4.77 -4.66 0.45
CA LEU A 167 -5.17 -5.65 -0.55
C LEU A 167 -3.93 -6.42 -1.03
N GLY A 168 -3.96 -7.74 -0.85
CA GLY A 168 -2.85 -8.65 -1.11
C GLY A 168 -3.07 -9.93 -0.31
N GLY A 169 -2.00 -10.63 0.02
CA GLY A 169 -2.06 -11.80 0.89
C GLY A 169 -2.47 -13.06 0.14
N PHE A 170 -3.48 -13.77 0.66
CA PHE A 170 -3.94 -15.03 0.06
C PHE A 170 -4.20 -14.86 -1.44
N GLU A 171 -3.60 -15.73 -2.26
CA GLU A 171 -3.66 -15.67 -3.73
C GLU A 171 -3.26 -14.29 -4.31
N GLN A 172 -2.28 -13.60 -3.70
CA GLN A 172 -1.83 -12.24 -4.09
C GLN A 172 -2.93 -11.18 -4.03
N GLY A 173 -3.98 -11.40 -3.23
CA GLY A 173 -5.14 -10.52 -3.17
C GLY A 173 -6.41 -11.16 -3.72
N GLY A 174 -6.32 -12.31 -4.39
CA GLY A 174 -7.46 -13.14 -4.77
C GLY A 174 -7.36 -13.66 -6.22
N ALA A 175 -7.94 -14.84 -6.47
CA ALA A 175 -8.02 -15.40 -7.82
C ALA A 175 -9.14 -14.81 -8.72
N THR A 176 -9.98 -13.92 -8.18
CA THR A 176 -11.11 -13.30 -8.89
C THR A 176 -11.24 -11.83 -8.51
N ASP A 177 -11.76 -11.02 -9.43
CA ASP A 177 -11.95 -9.57 -9.24
C ASP A 177 -13.05 -9.21 -8.21
N ASP A 178 -13.82 -10.20 -7.74
CA ASP A 178 -14.96 -10.02 -6.82
C ASP A 178 -14.63 -10.18 -5.33
N VAL A 179 -13.53 -10.87 -5.02
CA VAL A 179 -13.16 -11.22 -3.65
C VAL A 179 -11.72 -10.83 -3.44
N SER A 180 -11.51 -9.87 -2.54
CA SER A 180 -10.17 -9.39 -2.22
C SER A 180 -9.73 -9.85 -0.84
N TYR A 181 -8.44 -10.19 -0.71
CA TYR A 181 -7.83 -10.60 0.55
C TYR A 181 -6.90 -9.53 1.13
N SER A 182 -6.60 -9.70 2.41
CA SER A 182 -5.55 -8.97 3.11
C SER A 182 -5.00 -9.83 4.23
N ALA A 183 -3.68 -9.81 4.42
CA ALA A 183 -3.08 -10.33 5.64
C ALA A 183 -3.59 -9.55 6.86
N VAL A 184 -3.85 -10.24 7.96
CA VAL A 184 -4.18 -9.63 9.24
C VAL A 184 -2.93 -8.92 9.77
N LEU A 185 -2.99 -7.59 9.89
CA LEU A 185 -1.85 -6.76 10.27
C LEU A 185 -1.51 -6.94 11.77
N GLY A 186 -0.63 -7.90 12.04
CA GLY A 186 -0.20 -8.27 13.39
C GLY A 186 1.13 -7.64 13.83
N SER A 187 1.83 -8.34 14.73
CA SER A 187 3.10 -7.88 15.30
C SER A 187 4.23 -7.75 14.27
N ALA A 188 4.23 -8.59 13.23
CA ALA A 188 5.18 -8.49 12.11
C ALA A 188 5.02 -7.16 11.37
N ALA A 189 3.78 -6.80 11.00
CA ALA A 189 3.46 -5.52 10.38
C ALA A 189 3.82 -4.33 11.28
N ALA A 190 3.52 -4.42 12.58
CA ALA A 190 3.87 -3.39 13.54
C ALA A 190 5.39 -3.18 13.65
N SER A 191 6.16 -4.26 13.56
CA SER A 191 7.62 -4.20 13.65
C SER A 191 8.25 -3.62 12.40
N LEU A 192 7.78 -4.04 11.22
CA LEU A 192 8.23 -3.49 9.94
C LEU A 192 7.91 -1.99 9.82
N TYR A 193 6.72 -1.57 10.26
CA TYR A 193 6.35 -0.15 10.28
C TYR A 193 7.27 0.68 11.20
N ARG A 194 7.63 0.17 12.39
CA ARG A 194 8.59 0.85 13.28
C ARG A 194 9.98 0.99 12.64
N GLU A 195 10.43 -0.03 11.93
CA GLU A 195 11.70 0.02 11.19
C GLU A 195 11.66 1.06 10.06
N ALA A 196 10.57 1.06 9.29
CA ALA A 196 10.38 1.96 8.17
C ALA A 196 10.29 3.43 8.62
N THR A 197 9.57 3.69 9.72
CA THR A 197 9.41 5.04 10.29
C THR A 197 10.67 5.59 10.96
N GLY A 198 11.55 4.74 11.50
CA GLY A 198 12.77 5.15 12.18
C GLY A 198 14.00 5.35 11.28
N SER A 199 13.95 4.94 10.01
CA SER A 199 15.09 5.06 9.09
C SER A 199 15.38 6.50 8.61
N ALA A 200 14.41 7.41 8.74
CA ALA A 200 14.53 8.80 8.26
C ALA A 200 15.53 9.67 9.06
N ASP A 201 15.91 9.25 10.27
CA ASP A 201 16.83 10.01 11.14
C ASP A 201 18.32 9.85 10.74
N SER A 202 18.63 9.07 9.69
CA SER A 202 20.03 8.71 9.36
C SER A 202 20.59 9.38 8.10
N SER A 203 19.79 10.12 7.32
CA SER A 203 20.24 10.81 6.09
C SER A 203 20.59 12.29 6.29
N GLY A 204 20.55 12.80 7.52
CA GLY A 204 20.99 14.14 7.89
C GLY A 204 22.33 14.11 8.63
N SER A 205 23.45 14.03 7.93
CA SER A 205 24.74 14.47 8.46
C SER A 205 25.51 15.22 7.37
N PRO A 206 25.99 16.44 7.66
CA PRO A 206 26.72 17.30 6.71
C PRO A 206 28.10 16.77 6.36
#